data_AF-D6E9D5-F1
#
_entry.id   AF-D6E9D5-F1
#
_cell.length_a   1.000
_cell.length_b   1.000
_cell.length_c   1.000
_cell.angle_alpha   90.00
_cell.angle_beta   90.00
_cell.angle_gamma   90.00
#
_symmetry.space_group_name_H-M   'P 1'
#
loop_
_entity.id
_entity.type
_entity.pdbx_description
1 polymer ?
#
loop_
_entity_poly.entity_id
_entity_poly.type
_entity_poly.pdbx_seq_one_letter_code
_entity_poly.pdbx_strand_id
1 'polypeptide(L)'
;MADYRIANDPDRCVACGLCIAFCPCEVLEADGEGHPFAARIEDCVGCTTCAGNCPQRALSVEATGDAVYDPFADEPRAEPISRELHEQYAEWQRVIMEKLGLRWQPVAVSLIDKDELLPDVPLPPENQRFCQAMMAARRGASILMPPHRHSCPDGTSIFGMTGVPEKLATGEIYVLFHKVVNAEAAARMVAERPMLPPKSRRATYVAPLAKTVRKPEVVVVTGTPEQMMWLCMSMSYYSGHRFDFHASGFNSMCVEAVLYPLTEQEPNITFGCYGCRAATDVAEDMMFMGLPVDKLPIVVQGLTELAKKAIPDSRMKIYVPPIM
;
A
#
# COMPACT_ATOMS: atom_id res chain seq x y z
N MET A 1 16.96 22.48 0.77
CA MET A 1 16.26 21.61 -0.20
C MET A 1 17.03 20.31 -0.30
N ALA A 2 16.36 19.21 -0.64
CA ALA A 2 17.05 17.96 -0.94
C ALA A 2 17.61 18.05 -2.35
N ASP A 3 18.88 17.68 -2.55
CA ASP A 3 19.49 17.65 -3.87
C ASP A 3 19.28 16.27 -4.51
N TYR A 4 18.82 16.25 -5.77
CA TYR A 4 18.58 15.01 -6.51
C TYR A 4 19.29 15.04 -7.86
N ARG A 5 19.75 13.87 -8.31
CA ARG A 5 20.26 13.63 -9.66
C ARG A 5 19.35 12.65 -10.37
N ILE A 6 18.97 12.96 -11.62
CA ILE A 6 18.28 12.02 -12.50
C ILE A 6 19.23 11.64 -13.63
N ALA A 7 19.48 10.35 -13.83
CA ALA A 7 20.34 9.86 -14.91
C ALA A 7 19.58 8.87 -15.81
N ASN A 8 19.71 9.07 -17.12
CA ASN A 8 19.20 8.19 -18.17
C ASN A 8 20.34 7.36 -18.77
N ASP A 9 20.12 6.05 -18.90
CA ASP A 9 20.99 5.10 -19.58
C ASP A 9 20.54 5.00 -21.05
N PRO A 10 21.28 5.61 -22.00
CA PRO A 10 20.86 5.68 -23.40
C PRO A 10 20.83 4.30 -24.07
N ASP A 11 21.66 3.35 -23.64
CA ASP A 11 21.74 2.01 -24.24
C ASP A 11 20.48 1.17 -23.93
N ARG A 12 19.77 1.52 -22.86
CA ARG A 12 18.53 0.85 -22.44
C ARG A 12 17.29 1.65 -22.78
N CYS A 13 17.42 2.96 -22.97
CA CYS A 13 16.29 3.85 -23.17
C CYS A 13 15.71 3.68 -24.58
N VAL A 14 14.45 3.24 -24.66
CA VAL A 14 13.72 3.10 -25.93
C VAL A 14 12.89 4.34 -26.30
N ALA A 15 13.24 5.51 -25.75
CA ALA A 15 12.58 6.81 -25.99
C ALA A 15 11.03 6.79 -25.89
N CYS A 16 10.46 5.94 -25.02
CA CYS A 16 9.00 5.76 -24.91
C CYS A 16 8.25 6.96 -24.28
N GLY A 17 8.95 7.94 -23.71
CA GLY A 17 8.36 9.16 -23.14
C GLY A 17 7.56 8.99 -21.83
N LEU A 18 7.43 7.78 -21.27
CA LEU A 18 6.64 7.55 -20.04
C LEU A 18 7.14 8.36 -18.85
N CYS A 19 8.46 8.48 -18.70
CA CYS A 19 9.09 9.23 -17.61
C CYS A 19 8.78 10.72 -17.63
N ILE A 20 8.75 11.34 -18.82
CA ILE A 20 8.34 12.73 -19.05
C ILE A 20 6.85 12.86 -18.74
N ALA A 21 6.04 11.99 -19.32
CA ALA A 21 4.59 12.02 -19.19
C ALA A 21 4.06 11.85 -17.76
N PHE A 22 4.79 11.12 -16.90
CA PHE A 22 4.38 10.85 -15.52
C PHE A 22 5.16 11.66 -14.49
N CYS A 23 6.00 12.62 -14.90
CA CYS A 23 6.65 13.49 -13.93
C CYS A 23 5.63 14.47 -13.33
N PRO A 24 5.28 14.38 -12.04
CA PRO A 24 4.26 15.24 -11.43
C PRO A 24 4.74 16.70 -11.24
N CYS A 25 6.06 16.90 -11.26
CA CYS A 25 6.71 18.20 -11.17
C CYS A 25 7.16 18.71 -12.55
N GLU A 26 6.84 17.97 -13.62
CA GLU A 26 7.20 18.28 -15.00
C GLU A 26 8.70 18.56 -15.21
N VAL A 27 9.57 17.89 -14.43
CA VAL A 27 11.03 18.10 -14.41
C VAL A 27 11.71 17.67 -15.71
N LEU A 28 11.14 16.70 -16.42
CA LEU A 28 11.78 16.01 -17.54
C LEU A 28 11.25 16.51 -18.88
N GLU A 29 12.15 16.70 -19.84
CA GLU A 29 11.86 17.00 -21.25
C GLU A 29 12.59 16.01 -22.17
N ALA A 30 12.19 15.94 -23.44
CA ALA A 30 12.85 15.12 -24.45
C ALA A 30 13.91 15.94 -25.19
N ASP A 31 15.10 15.37 -25.36
CA ASP A 31 16.11 15.93 -26.25
C ASP A 31 15.79 15.68 -27.74
N GLY A 32 16.72 16.05 -28.62
CA GLY A 32 16.55 15.92 -30.07
C GLY A 32 16.41 14.48 -30.58
N GLU A 33 16.76 13.47 -29.78
CA GLU A 33 16.65 12.04 -30.10
C GLU A 33 15.50 11.35 -29.35
N GLY A 34 14.76 12.11 -28.52
CA GLY A 34 13.63 11.61 -27.73
C GLY A 34 14.04 11.04 -26.37
N HIS A 35 15.31 11.15 -25.97
CA HIS A 35 15.78 10.71 -24.66
C HIS A 35 15.43 11.75 -23.59
N PRO A 36 15.07 11.30 -22.37
CA PRO A 36 14.69 12.22 -21.31
C PRO A 36 15.91 12.88 -20.66
N PHE A 37 15.83 14.18 -20.39
CA PHE A 37 16.76 14.92 -19.55
C PHE A 37 16.02 15.80 -18.52
N ALA A 38 16.68 16.14 -17.41
CA ALA A 38 16.09 16.98 -16.35
C ALA A 38 16.26 18.48 -16.69
N ALA A 39 15.22 19.08 -17.26
CA ALA A 39 15.18 20.50 -17.62
C ALA A 39 14.97 21.42 -16.41
N ARG A 40 14.32 20.93 -15.34
CA ARG A 40 14.00 21.69 -14.11
C ARG A 40 14.36 20.91 -12.85
N ILE A 41 15.64 20.58 -12.66
CA ILE A 41 16.08 19.68 -11.57
C ILE A 41 15.79 20.25 -10.17
N GLU A 42 15.75 21.57 -10.03
CA GLU A 42 15.39 22.31 -8.83
C GLU A 42 13.95 22.04 -8.36
N ASP A 43 13.04 21.68 -9.27
CA ASP A 43 11.65 21.32 -8.97
C ASP A 43 11.50 19.83 -8.63
N CYS A 44 12.58 19.04 -8.74
CA CYS A 44 12.55 17.62 -8.44
C CYS A 44 12.36 17.38 -6.94
N VAL A 45 11.31 16.65 -6.60
CA VAL A 45 11.00 16.27 -5.20
C VAL A 45 11.45 14.85 -4.84
N GLY A 46 12.27 14.20 -5.67
CA GLY A 46 12.76 12.84 -5.40
C GLY A 46 11.75 11.72 -5.64
N CYS A 47 10.50 12.04 -5.99
CA CYS A 47 9.76 11.44 -7.10
C CYS A 47 9.83 9.90 -7.32
N THR A 48 10.94 9.49 -7.91
CA THR A 48 11.21 8.21 -8.59
C THR A 48 10.13 7.72 -9.56
N THR A 49 9.04 8.44 -9.80
CA THR A 49 7.98 8.09 -10.78
C THR A 49 8.56 7.88 -12.18
N CYS A 50 9.57 8.66 -12.57
CA CYS A 50 10.26 8.49 -13.85
C CYS A 50 11.04 7.16 -13.93
N ALA A 51 11.80 6.80 -12.89
CA ALA A 51 12.54 5.54 -12.79
C ALA A 51 11.59 4.33 -12.66
N GLY A 52 10.58 4.42 -11.79
CA GLY A 52 9.64 3.35 -11.48
C GLY A 52 8.65 3.01 -12.59
N ASN A 53 8.42 3.92 -13.54
CA ASN A 53 7.61 3.65 -14.74
C ASN A 53 8.45 3.29 -15.97
N CYS A 54 9.78 3.30 -15.88
CA CYS A 54 10.63 2.96 -17.02
C CYS A 54 10.62 1.43 -17.24
N PRO A 55 10.01 0.91 -18.32
CA PRO A 55 9.93 -0.55 -18.55
C PRO A 55 11.31 -1.18 -18.76
N GLN A 56 12.27 -0.39 -19.26
CA GLN A 56 13.65 -0.80 -19.47
C GLN A 56 14.54 -0.54 -18.26
N ARG A 57 14.02 0.10 -17.21
CA ARG A 57 14.78 0.62 -16.04
C ARG A 57 16.03 1.41 -16.44
N ALA A 58 15.88 2.23 -17.48
CA ALA A 58 16.91 3.13 -18.01
C ALA A 58 17.10 4.40 -17.17
N LEU A 59 16.18 4.69 -16.24
CA LEU A 59 16.26 5.88 -15.39
C LEU A 59 16.62 5.53 -13.95
N SER A 60 17.45 6.37 -13.35
CA SER A 60 17.77 6.37 -11.93
C SER A 60 17.52 7.75 -11.35
N VAL A 61 17.12 7.79 -10.07
CA VAL A 61 17.01 9.01 -9.27
C VAL A 61 17.83 8.78 -8.01
N GLU A 62 18.82 9.63 -7.79
CA GLU A 62 19.75 9.53 -6.66
C GLU A 62 19.59 10.78 -5.80
N ALA A 63 19.44 10.63 -4.48
CA ALA A 63 19.61 11.74 -3.56
C ALA A 63 21.11 12.02 -3.41
N THR A 64 21.53 13.28 -3.59
CA THR A 64 22.93 13.69 -3.47
C THR A 64 23.25 14.35 -2.12
N GLY A 65 22.34 14.26 -1.15
CA GLY A 65 22.53 14.72 0.24
C GLY A 65 21.60 14.01 1.24
N ASP A 66 21.83 14.24 2.54
CA ASP A 66 21.11 13.57 3.65
C ASP A 66 19.75 14.20 4.00
N ALA A 67 19.45 15.39 3.47
CA ALA A 67 18.20 16.08 3.73
C ALA A 67 17.06 15.44 2.93
N VAL A 68 16.05 14.90 3.62
CA VAL A 68 14.80 14.46 2.99
C VAL A 68 13.92 15.70 2.81
N TYR A 69 13.50 15.99 1.56
CA TYR A 69 12.53 17.06 1.31
C TYR A 69 11.20 16.73 2.02
N ASP A 70 10.96 17.44 3.12
CA ASP A 70 9.71 17.47 3.87
C ASP A 70 9.13 18.90 3.79
N PRO A 71 8.10 19.14 2.96
CA PRO A 71 7.46 20.45 2.85
C PRO A 71 6.70 20.84 4.14
N PHE A 72 6.59 19.93 5.10
CA PHE A 72 5.86 20.11 6.36
C PHE A 72 6.78 20.14 7.59
N ALA A 73 8.10 20.32 7.39
CA ALA A 73 9.08 20.27 8.48
C ALA A 73 8.80 21.28 9.59
N ASP A 74 8.25 22.45 9.25
CA ASP A 74 7.94 23.54 10.18
C ASP A 74 6.51 23.48 10.73
N GLU A 75 5.69 22.50 10.31
CA GLU A 75 4.32 22.34 10.82
C GLU A 75 4.30 21.63 12.19
N PRO A 76 3.37 21.99 13.10
CA PRO A 76 3.17 21.24 14.32
C PRO A 76 2.77 19.79 14.03
N ARG A 77 3.27 18.85 14.84
CA ARG A 77 2.96 17.43 14.72
C ARG A 77 1.81 17.03 15.63
N ALA A 78 1.07 15.99 15.26
CA ALA A 78 0.03 15.41 16.09
C ALA A 78 0.65 14.76 17.33
N GLU A 79 -0.01 14.94 18.48
CA GLU A 79 0.34 14.20 19.70
C GLU A 79 0.11 12.69 19.48
N PRO A 80 1.01 11.83 20.00
CA PRO A 80 0.84 10.39 19.89
C PRO A 80 -0.37 9.90 20.70
N ILE A 81 -0.88 8.72 20.34
CA ILE A 81 -1.90 8.01 21.14
C ILE A 81 -1.44 7.79 22.58
N SER A 82 -2.41 7.62 23.47
CA SER A 82 -2.14 7.29 24.86
C SER A 82 -1.35 5.98 24.99
N ARG A 83 -0.58 5.88 26.07
CA ARG A 83 0.21 4.70 26.38
C ARG A 83 -0.65 3.44 26.48
N GLU A 84 -1.84 3.56 27.07
CA GLU A 84 -2.78 2.45 27.24
C GLU A 84 -3.25 1.90 25.89
N LEU A 85 -3.55 2.79 24.93
CA LEU A 85 -3.96 2.37 23.59
C LEU A 85 -2.79 1.74 22.83
N HIS A 86 -1.58 2.28 23.00
CA HIS A 86 -0.37 1.69 22.43
C HIS A 86 -0.10 0.28 22.98
N GLU A 87 -0.23 0.08 24.30
CA GLU A 87 -0.10 -1.23 24.96
C GLU A 87 -1.19 -2.21 24.48
N GLN A 88 -2.42 -1.73 24.27
CA GLN A 88 -3.51 -2.53 23.72
C GLN A 88 -3.22 -3.02 22.29
N TYR A 89 -2.74 -2.14 21.40
CA TYR A 89 -2.38 -2.52 20.05
C TYR A 89 -1.18 -3.47 19.99
N ALA A 90 -0.20 -3.28 20.88
CA ALA A 90 0.91 -4.23 21.02
C ALA A 90 0.42 -5.62 21.43
N GLU A 91 -0.51 -5.69 22.38
CA GLU A 91 -1.10 -6.96 22.81
C GLU A 91 -1.92 -7.63 21.71
N TRP A 92 -2.76 -6.89 20.99
CA TRP A 92 -3.51 -7.44 19.86
C TRP A 92 -2.60 -7.96 18.75
N GLN A 93 -1.54 -7.22 18.41
CA GLN A 93 -0.53 -7.68 17.46
C GLN A 93 0.08 -9.00 17.94
N ARG A 94 0.48 -9.08 19.21
CA ARG A 94 1.09 -10.26 19.82
C ARG A 94 0.17 -11.47 19.73
N VAL A 95 -1.10 -11.33 20.13
CA VAL A 95 -2.08 -12.44 20.08
C VAL A 95 -2.31 -12.92 18.65
N ILE A 96 -2.54 -12.00 17.70
CA ILE A 96 -2.79 -12.35 16.29
C ILE A 96 -1.58 -13.11 15.73
N MET A 97 -0.36 -12.61 15.96
CA MET A 97 0.86 -13.26 15.48
C MET A 97 1.07 -14.64 16.10
N GLU A 98 0.91 -14.77 17.42
CA GLU A 98 1.11 -16.03 18.15
C GLU A 98 0.11 -17.10 17.70
N LYS A 99 -1.20 -16.77 17.67
CA LYS A 99 -2.25 -17.76 17.39
C LYS A 99 -2.26 -18.23 15.95
N LEU A 100 -1.90 -17.35 15.01
CA LEU A 100 -1.83 -17.71 13.59
C LEU A 100 -0.45 -18.21 13.14
N GLY A 101 0.58 -18.02 13.95
CA GLY A 101 1.96 -18.28 13.55
C GLY A 101 2.39 -17.34 12.41
N LEU A 102 2.03 -16.04 12.49
CA LEU A 102 2.38 -15.07 11.46
C LEU A 102 3.88 -14.83 11.43
N ARG A 103 4.45 -14.83 10.22
CA ARG A 103 5.82 -14.40 9.97
C ARG A 103 5.98 -12.89 10.05
N TRP A 104 4.98 -12.14 9.60
CA TRP A 104 5.04 -10.69 9.41
C TRP A 104 4.09 -9.96 10.36
N GLN A 105 4.47 -8.75 10.77
CA GLN A 105 3.65 -7.95 11.68
C GLN A 105 2.40 -7.43 10.96
N PRO A 106 1.21 -7.51 11.58
CA PRO A 106 0.05 -6.71 11.18
C PRO A 106 0.43 -5.23 11.07
N VAL A 107 0.03 -4.59 9.96
CA VAL A 107 0.37 -3.21 9.66
C VAL A 107 -0.83 -2.31 9.94
N ALA A 108 -0.68 -1.39 10.88
CA ALA A 108 -1.56 -0.25 11.06
C ALA A 108 -1.44 0.67 9.85
N VAL A 109 -2.57 0.99 9.23
CA VAL A 109 -2.69 1.90 8.10
C VAL A 109 -3.55 3.06 8.51
N SER A 110 -3.07 4.26 8.20
CA SER A 110 -3.86 5.45 8.36
C SER A 110 -3.84 6.37 7.14
N LEU A 111 -4.99 6.95 6.80
CA LEU A 111 -5.17 7.98 5.79
C LEU A 111 -5.40 9.31 6.52
N ILE A 112 -4.44 10.23 6.46
CA ILE A 112 -4.50 11.49 7.22
C ILE A 112 -5.34 12.50 6.45
N ASP A 113 -6.36 13.07 7.10
CA ASP A 113 -7.24 14.07 6.50
C ASP A 113 -6.48 15.35 6.15
N LYS A 114 -6.95 16.08 5.13
CA LYS A 114 -6.25 17.28 4.60
C LYS A 114 -5.96 18.36 5.66
N ASP A 115 -6.79 18.44 6.70
CA ASP A 115 -6.71 19.46 7.76
C ASP A 115 -6.15 18.88 9.08
N GLU A 116 -5.80 17.58 9.11
CA GLU A 116 -5.24 16.91 10.28
C GLU A 116 -3.72 17.12 10.37
N LEU A 117 -3.21 17.21 11.59
CA LEU A 117 -1.77 17.28 11.85
C LEU A 117 -1.08 15.95 11.50
N LEU A 118 0.11 16.05 10.93
CA LEU A 118 0.92 14.87 10.60
C LEU A 118 1.56 14.29 11.87
N PRO A 119 1.64 12.95 12.02
CA PRO A 119 2.39 12.33 13.12
C PRO A 119 3.89 12.58 12.97
N ASP A 120 4.61 12.62 14.09
CA ASP A 120 6.07 12.74 14.12
C ASP A 120 6.76 11.40 13.83
N VAL A 121 6.88 11.09 12.54
CA VAL A 121 7.46 9.84 12.03
C VAL A 121 8.22 10.11 10.73
N PRO A 122 9.26 9.33 10.41
CA PRO A 122 10.12 9.63 9.28
C PRO A 122 9.40 9.47 7.94
N LEU A 123 9.75 10.36 7.00
CA LEU A 123 9.47 10.18 5.58
C LEU A 123 10.47 9.17 5.00
N PRO A 124 10.08 8.38 3.99
CA PRO A 124 11.04 7.49 3.36
C PRO A 124 12.07 8.32 2.57
N PRO A 125 13.36 7.92 2.58
CA PRO A 125 14.43 8.68 1.91
C PRO A 125 14.23 8.71 0.39
N GLU A 126 13.74 7.61 -0.15
CA GLU A 126 13.36 7.44 -1.54
C GLU A 126 11.86 7.29 -1.67
N ASN A 127 11.35 7.60 -2.86
CA ASN A 127 9.94 7.42 -3.13
C ASN A 127 9.55 5.95 -3.28
N GLN A 128 8.41 5.61 -2.69
CA GLN A 128 7.94 4.25 -2.60
C GLN A 128 6.52 4.13 -3.17
N ARG A 129 6.18 2.97 -3.71
CA ARG A 129 4.78 2.61 -3.89
C ARG A 129 4.20 2.35 -2.50
N PHE A 130 2.92 2.66 -2.29
CA PHE A 130 2.24 2.31 -1.03
C PHE A 130 2.45 0.83 -0.62
N CYS A 131 2.43 -0.09 -1.59
CA CYS A 131 2.72 -1.50 -1.35
C CYS A 131 4.12 -1.75 -0.77
N GLN A 132 5.13 -1.00 -1.18
CA GLN A 132 6.50 -1.11 -0.65
C GLN A 132 6.60 -0.58 0.78
N ALA A 133 5.91 0.53 1.09
CA ALA A 133 5.82 1.04 2.45
C ALA A 133 5.13 0.03 3.38
N MET A 134 4.07 -0.64 2.91
CA MET A 134 3.44 -1.75 3.63
C MET A 134 4.43 -2.91 3.90
N MET A 135 5.29 -3.24 2.93
CA MET A 135 6.31 -4.27 3.11
C MET A 135 7.41 -3.86 4.10
N ALA A 136 7.81 -2.59 4.11
CA ALA A 136 8.74 -2.08 5.11
C ALA A 136 8.08 -2.06 6.51
N ALA A 137 6.81 -1.68 6.59
CA ALA A 137 6.06 -1.62 7.84
C ALA A 137 5.86 -3.00 8.46
N ARG A 138 5.50 -4.03 7.69
CA ARG A 138 5.39 -5.41 8.22
C ARG A 138 6.72 -5.95 8.78
N ARG A 139 7.84 -5.33 8.38
CA ARG A 139 9.22 -5.61 8.86
C ARG A 139 9.71 -4.68 9.96
N GLY A 140 8.87 -3.76 10.45
CA GLY A 140 9.16 -2.96 11.63
C GLY A 140 9.31 -1.46 11.41
N ALA A 141 9.22 -0.96 10.18
CA ALA A 141 9.35 0.47 9.86
C ALA A 141 8.05 1.25 10.13
N SER A 142 8.17 2.51 10.54
CA SER A 142 7.06 3.47 10.58
C SER A 142 7.32 4.52 9.52
N ILE A 143 6.39 4.72 8.59
CA ILE A 143 6.63 5.54 7.40
C ILE A 143 5.44 6.46 7.15
N LEU A 144 5.72 7.76 7.06
CA LEU A 144 4.78 8.77 6.59
C LEU A 144 5.05 9.10 5.13
N MET A 145 4.01 9.02 4.31
CA MET A 145 4.11 9.30 2.88
C MET A 145 3.05 10.30 2.44
N PRO A 146 3.42 11.58 2.33
CA PRO A 146 2.66 12.56 1.58
C PRO A 146 2.71 12.30 0.06
N PRO A 147 1.90 12.99 -0.77
CA PRO A 147 1.77 12.69 -2.20
C PRO A 147 3.11 12.62 -2.95
N HIS A 148 4.04 13.53 -2.64
CA HIS A 148 5.35 13.59 -3.29
C HIS A 148 6.29 12.46 -2.91
N ARG A 149 5.93 11.59 -1.97
CA ARG A 149 6.67 10.38 -1.57
C ARG A 149 6.07 9.08 -2.12
N HIS A 150 4.93 9.17 -2.80
CA HIS A 150 4.33 8.04 -3.51
C HIS A 150 4.80 8.00 -4.97
N SER A 151 5.29 6.84 -5.42
CA SER A 151 5.64 6.62 -6.84
C SER A 151 4.51 6.00 -7.67
N CYS A 152 3.37 5.66 -7.04
CA CYS A 152 2.23 5.02 -7.71
C CYS A 152 1.06 6.01 -7.85
N PRO A 153 0.72 6.47 -9.07
CA PRO A 153 -0.39 7.43 -9.28
C PRO A 153 -1.76 6.84 -8.94
N ASP A 154 -1.94 5.53 -9.06
CA ASP A 154 -3.13 4.85 -8.55
C ASP A 154 -3.28 5.08 -7.04
N GLY A 155 -2.20 4.87 -6.28
CA GLY A 155 -2.23 5.01 -4.83
C GLY A 155 -2.62 6.42 -4.38
N THR A 156 -2.04 7.45 -4.99
CA THR A 156 -2.33 8.85 -4.63
C THR A 156 -3.73 9.28 -5.03
N SER A 157 -4.22 8.87 -6.20
CA SER A 157 -5.57 9.21 -6.66
C SER A 157 -6.66 8.46 -5.88
N ILE A 158 -6.49 7.17 -5.63
CA ILE A 158 -7.46 6.34 -4.88
C ILE A 158 -7.61 6.81 -3.44
N PHE A 159 -6.51 7.16 -2.77
CA PHE A 159 -6.55 7.70 -1.42
C PHE A 159 -6.94 9.18 -1.36
N GLY A 160 -7.32 9.81 -2.48
CA GLY A 160 -7.78 11.19 -2.49
C GLY A 160 -6.69 12.21 -2.14
N MET A 161 -5.42 11.87 -2.29
CA MET A 161 -4.29 12.78 -2.14
C MET A 161 -4.10 13.68 -3.36
N THR A 162 -4.33 13.12 -4.55
CA THR A 162 -4.24 13.83 -5.83
C THR A 162 -5.51 13.59 -6.65
N GLY A 163 -5.64 14.31 -7.78
CA GLY A 163 -6.58 13.90 -8.82
C GLY A 163 -6.11 12.65 -9.56
N VAL A 164 -6.97 12.11 -10.42
CA VAL A 164 -6.62 11.07 -11.38
C VAL A 164 -5.83 11.72 -12.53
N PRO A 165 -4.58 11.30 -12.81
CA PRO A 165 -3.85 11.81 -13.97
C PRO A 165 -4.60 11.52 -15.28
N GLU A 166 -4.54 12.43 -16.25
CA GLU A 166 -5.30 12.32 -17.50
C GLU A 166 -5.05 11.01 -18.26
N LYS A 167 -3.78 10.61 -18.40
CA LYS A 167 -3.39 9.33 -19.05
C LYS A 167 -3.84 8.08 -18.29
N LEU A 168 -4.07 8.20 -16.99
CA LEU A 168 -4.66 7.12 -16.19
C LEU A 168 -6.18 7.09 -16.38
N ALA A 169 -6.81 8.26 -16.50
CA ALA A 169 -8.24 8.41 -16.71
C ALA A 169 -8.69 7.86 -18.08
N THR A 170 -7.88 8.00 -19.13
CA THR A 170 -8.17 7.46 -20.47
C THR A 170 -8.05 5.94 -20.55
N GLY A 171 -7.38 5.30 -19.58
CA GLY A 171 -7.17 3.86 -19.55
C GLY A 171 -6.13 3.31 -20.54
N GLU A 172 -5.53 4.17 -21.38
CA GLU A 172 -4.51 3.79 -22.39
C GLU A 172 -3.36 2.96 -21.79
N ILE A 173 -2.99 3.25 -20.54
CA ILE A 173 -1.93 2.53 -19.83
C ILE A 173 -2.24 1.04 -19.63
N TYR A 174 -3.51 0.66 -19.46
CA TYR A 174 -3.90 -0.73 -19.25
C TYR A 174 -3.88 -1.55 -20.54
N VAL A 175 -4.14 -0.90 -21.67
CA VAL A 175 -3.97 -1.49 -23.01
C VAL A 175 -2.49 -1.67 -23.31
N LEU A 176 -1.67 -0.65 -23.02
CA LEU A 176 -0.20 -0.70 -23.21
C LEU A 176 0.44 -1.86 -22.43
N PHE A 177 -0.05 -2.14 -21.22
CA PHE A 177 0.44 -3.26 -20.41
C PHE A 177 -0.20 -4.61 -20.76
N HIS A 178 -1.00 -4.70 -21.82
CA HIS A 178 -1.72 -5.92 -22.21
C HIS A 178 -2.58 -6.51 -21.07
N LYS A 179 -3.10 -5.66 -20.18
CA LYS A 179 -3.99 -6.07 -19.09
C LYS A 179 -5.45 -6.15 -19.53
N VAL A 180 -5.79 -5.38 -20.55
CA VAL A 180 -7.11 -5.35 -21.17
C VAL A 180 -6.98 -5.18 -22.68
N VAL A 181 -7.99 -5.65 -23.42
CA VAL A 181 -7.94 -5.77 -24.89
C VAL A 181 -8.03 -4.43 -25.62
N ASN A 182 -8.70 -3.43 -25.04
CA ASN A 182 -8.96 -2.15 -25.69
C ASN A 182 -9.25 -1.03 -24.68
N ALA A 183 -9.35 0.20 -25.18
CA ALA A 183 -9.60 1.39 -24.37
C ALA A 183 -10.96 1.35 -23.66
N GLU A 184 -11.98 0.72 -24.24
CA GLU A 184 -13.30 0.58 -23.62
C GLU A 184 -13.25 -0.25 -22.34
N ALA A 185 -12.59 -1.42 -22.38
CA ALA A 185 -12.37 -2.26 -21.21
C ALA A 185 -11.52 -1.54 -20.15
N ALA A 186 -10.53 -0.76 -20.58
CA ALA A 186 -9.71 0.05 -19.68
C ALA A 186 -10.52 1.16 -18.99
N ALA A 187 -11.34 1.89 -19.74
CA ALA A 187 -12.18 2.96 -19.23
C ALA A 187 -13.21 2.43 -18.20
N ARG A 188 -13.82 1.26 -18.48
CA ARG A 188 -14.71 0.61 -17.51
C ARG A 188 -13.99 0.29 -16.20
N MET A 189 -12.79 -0.30 -16.28
CA MET A 189 -12.01 -0.63 -15.09
C MET A 189 -11.64 0.62 -14.27
N VAL A 190 -11.32 1.74 -14.93
CA VAL A 190 -11.06 3.02 -14.25
C VAL A 190 -12.33 3.59 -13.61
N ALA A 191 -13.48 3.46 -14.27
CA ALA A 191 -14.76 3.97 -13.77
C ALA A 191 -15.31 3.17 -12.58
N GLU A 192 -15.12 1.84 -12.57
CA GLU A 192 -15.53 0.97 -11.45
C GLU A 192 -14.60 1.08 -10.24
N ARG A 193 -13.40 1.63 -10.43
CA ARG A 193 -12.40 1.75 -9.38
C ARG A 193 -12.83 2.79 -8.34
N PRO A 194 -13.04 2.40 -7.07
CA PRO A 194 -13.40 3.35 -6.02
C PRO A 194 -12.23 4.29 -5.70
N MET A 195 -12.56 5.52 -5.31
CA MET A 195 -11.60 6.52 -4.85
C MET A 195 -12.23 7.47 -3.82
N LEU A 196 -11.40 8.00 -2.93
CA LEU A 196 -11.79 9.11 -2.06
C LEU A 196 -11.85 10.43 -2.87
N PRO A 197 -12.61 11.43 -2.39
CA PRO A 197 -12.65 12.74 -3.05
C PRO A 197 -11.23 13.31 -3.24
N PRO A 198 -10.90 13.86 -4.42
CA PRO A 198 -9.58 14.44 -4.65
C PRO A 198 -9.23 15.52 -3.63
N LYS A 199 -7.97 15.52 -3.17
CA LYS A 199 -7.44 16.44 -2.14
C LYS A 199 -8.17 16.36 -0.79
N SER A 200 -8.79 15.22 -0.47
CA SER A 200 -9.39 14.96 0.85
C SER A 200 -8.38 14.46 1.88
N ARG A 201 -7.30 13.81 1.44
CA ARG A 201 -6.22 13.32 2.30
C ARG A 201 -4.91 14.01 1.97
N ARG A 202 -4.05 14.21 2.97
CA ARG A 202 -2.71 14.82 2.76
C ARG A 202 -1.54 13.85 2.89
N ALA A 203 -1.75 12.67 3.48
CA ALA A 203 -0.71 11.64 3.59
C ALA A 203 -1.29 10.27 3.94
N THR A 204 -0.51 9.23 3.66
CA THR A 204 -0.69 7.90 4.27
C THR A 204 0.36 7.70 5.34
N TYR A 205 0.00 7.07 6.45
CA TYR A 205 0.91 6.61 7.49
C TYR A 205 0.78 5.11 7.66
N VAL A 206 1.91 4.40 7.73
CA VAL A 206 1.94 2.95 7.97
C VAL A 206 2.99 2.59 9.01
N ALA A 207 2.66 1.64 9.88
CA ALA A 207 3.56 1.13 10.91
C ALA A 207 3.14 -0.29 11.33
N PRO A 208 4.00 -1.10 11.98
CA PRO A 208 3.51 -2.21 12.77
C PRO A 208 2.40 -1.74 13.72
N LEU A 209 1.36 -2.55 13.89
CA LEU A 209 0.28 -2.24 14.82
C LEU A 209 0.79 -1.91 16.22
N ALA A 210 1.82 -2.62 16.70
CA ALA A 210 2.45 -2.41 18.00
C ALA A 210 3.32 -1.13 18.09
N LYS A 211 3.55 -0.40 16.98
CA LYS A 211 4.37 0.81 16.92
C LYS A 211 3.63 2.03 16.39
N THR A 212 2.32 1.90 16.12
CA THR A 212 1.54 3.00 15.58
C THR A 212 1.43 4.12 16.62
N VAL A 213 1.67 5.36 16.20
CA VAL A 213 1.57 6.53 17.08
C VAL A 213 0.22 7.24 16.96
N ARG A 214 -0.64 6.82 16.01
CA ARG A 214 -2.01 7.31 15.85
C ARG A 214 -2.99 6.14 15.80
N LYS A 215 -4.29 6.40 16.03
CA LYS A 215 -5.35 5.41 15.78
C LYS A 215 -5.34 5.08 14.27
N PRO A 216 -5.11 3.82 13.86
CA PRO A 216 -5.24 3.45 12.46
C PRO A 216 -6.71 3.33 12.08
N GLU A 217 -7.06 3.57 10.83
CA GLU A 217 -8.40 3.26 10.34
C GLU A 217 -8.52 1.78 9.95
N VAL A 218 -7.45 1.21 9.38
CA VAL A 218 -7.41 -0.18 8.91
C VAL A 218 -6.13 -0.87 9.40
N VAL A 219 -6.23 -2.16 9.69
CA VAL A 219 -5.07 -3.04 9.91
C VAL A 219 -4.99 -4.07 8.81
N VAL A 220 -3.83 -4.14 8.16
CA VAL A 220 -3.59 -5.10 7.08
C VAL A 220 -2.70 -6.23 7.59
N VAL A 221 -3.20 -7.46 7.49
CA VAL A 221 -2.44 -8.67 7.80
C VAL A 221 -1.88 -9.26 6.53
N THR A 222 -0.61 -9.67 6.55
CA THR A 222 0.03 -10.43 5.46
C THR A 222 0.27 -11.87 5.92
N GLY A 223 -0.19 -12.85 5.16
CA GLY A 223 -0.13 -14.26 5.56
C GLY A 223 -0.54 -15.20 4.44
N THR A 224 -0.60 -16.50 4.75
CA THR A 224 -1.09 -17.53 3.83
C THR A 224 -2.62 -17.50 3.73
N PRO A 225 -3.21 -18.11 2.69
CA PRO A 225 -4.67 -18.28 2.61
C PRO A 225 -5.29 -18.96 3.85
N GLU A 226 -4.58 -19.91 4.46
CA GLU A 226 -5.03 -20.55 5.70
C GLU A 226 -5.13 -19.56 6.87
N GLN A 227 -4.17 -18.66 6.99
CA GLN A 227 -4.19 -17.63 8.04
C GLN A 227 -5.33 -16.62 7.81
N MET A 228 -5.64 -16.28 6.55
CA MET A 228 -6.82 -15.46 6.23
C MET A 228 -8.12 -16.18 6.56
N MET A 229 -8.22 -17.48 6.28
CA MET A 229 -9.38 -18.29 6.68
C MET A 229 -9.60 -18.23 8.20
N TRP A 230 -8.55 -18.37 9.01
CA TRP A 230 -8.67 -18.28 10.46
C TRP A 230 -9.08 -16.88 10.95
N LEU A 231 -8.62 -15.81 10.30
CA LEU A 231 -9.11 -14.46 10.58
C LEU A 231 -10.62 -14.35 10.31
N CYS A 232 -11.11 -14.85 9.18
CA CYS A 232 -12.56 -14.89 8.91
C CYS A 232 -13.31 -15.64 10.01
N MET A 233 -12.86 -16.87 10.32
CA MET A 233 -13.49 -17.71 11.33
C MET A 233 -13.48 -17.06 12.72
N SER A 234 -12.44 -16.29 13.05
CA SER A 234 -12.36 -15.59 14.34
C SER A 234 -13.46 -14.53 14.49
N MET A 235 -13.73 -13.77 13.42
CA MET A 235 -14.79 -12.77 13.41
C MET A 235 -16.18 -13.41 13.37
N SER A 236 -16.31 -14.57 12.70
CA SER A 236 -17.55 -15.35 12.66
C SER A 236 -17.84 -16.12 13.96
N TYR A 237 -16.89 -16.23 14.89
CA TYR A 237 -16.96 -17.19 15.99
C TYR A 237 -18.25 -17.09 16.83
N TYR A 238 -18.68 -15.86 17.14
CA TYR A 238 -19.86 -15.62 17.98
C TYR A 238 -21.15 -15.38 17.19
N SER A 239 -21.06 -14.99 15.92
CA SER A 239 -22.21 -14.59 15.10
C SER A 239 -22.60 -15.63 14.04
N GLY A 240 -21.69 -16.52 13.66
CA GLY A 240 -21.82 -17.39 12.49
C GLY A 240 -21.89 -16.64 11.15
N HIS A 241 -21.65 -15.32 11.16
CA HIS A 241 -21.75 -14.49 9.95
C HIS A 241 -20.73 -14.92 8.90
N ARG A 242 -21.16 -14.98 7.63
CA ARG A 242 -20.30 -15.29 6.49
C ARG A 242 -19.99 -14.00 5.76
N PHE A 243 -18.71 -13.78 5.49
CA PHE A 243 -18.23 -12.60 4.79
C PHE A 243 -18.20 -12.83 3.28
N ASP A 244 -18.63 -11.81 2.55
CA ASP A 244 -18.40 -11.68 1.11
C ASP A 244 -17.19 -10.77 0.89
N PHE A 245 -16.44 -11.02 -0.19
CA PHE A 245 -15.21 -10.29 -0.48
C PHE A 245 -15.16 -9.79 -1.92
N HIS A 246 -14.58 -8.61 -2.10
CA HIS A 246 -14.30 -8.01 -3.39
C HIS A 246 -12.79 -8.11 -3.68
N ALA A 247 -12.40 -9.13 -4.42
CA ALA A 247 -11.02 -9.39 -4.83
C ALA A 247 -10.94 -9.64 -6.34
N SER A 248 -10.69 -8.56 -7.08
CA SER A 248 -10.56 -8.51 -8.53
C SER A 248 -9.15 -8.81 -9.04
N GLY A 249 -8.14 -8.68 -8.16
CA GLY A 249 -6.72 -8.74 -8.55
C GLY A 249 -6.18 -7.40 -9.08
N PHE A 250 -6.97 -6.33 -9.06
CA PHE A 250 -6.58 -4.97 -9.37
C PHE A 250 -6.61 -4.08 -8.13
N ASN A 251 -5.74 -3.06 -8.11
CA ASN A 251 -5.68 -2.06 -7.03
C ASN A 251 -5.62 -2.63 -5.59
N SER A 252 -4.94 -3.76 -5.39
CA SER A 252 -4.79 -4.50 -4.13
C SER A 252 -4.68 -3.65 -2.85
N MET A 253 -3.50 -3.12 -2.50
CA MET A 253 -3.33 -2.46 -1.20
C MET A 253 -4.13 -1.16 -1.07
N CYS A 254 -4.31 -0.42 -2.15
CA CYS A 254 -5.00 0.87 -2.11
C CYS A 254 -6.52 0.73 -2.06
N VAL A 255 -7.10 -0.22 -2.78
CA VAL A 255 -8.55 -0.48 -2.80
C VAL A 255 -8.90 -1.65 -1.89
N GLU A 256 -8.46 -2.84 -2.27
CA GLU A 256 -8.95 -4.10 -1.70
C GLU A 256 -8.55 -4.29 -0.23
N ALA A 257 -7.33 -3.89 0.17
CA ALA A 257 -6.88 -4.04 1.56
C ALA A 257 -7.13 -2.82 2.45
N VAL A 258 -7.46 -1.65 1.88
CA VAL A 258 -7.57 -0.40 2.66
C VAL A 258 -8.88 0.32 2.38
N LEU A 259 -9.15 0.72 1.12
CA LEU A 259 -10.34 1.53 0.85
C LEU A 259 -11.64 0.78 1.12
N TYR A 260 -11.81 -0.47 0.66
CA TYR A 260 -13.02 -1.24 0.95
C TYR A 260 -13.22 -1.45 2.46
N PRO A 261 -12.21 -1.91 3.24
CA PRO A 261 -12.36 -1.99 4.69
C PRO A 261 -12.68 -0.66 5.36
N LEU A 262 -12.10 0.44 4.88
CA LEU A 262 -12.38 1.77 5.39
C LEU A 262 -13.83 2.21 5.12
N THR A 263 -14.30 2.08 3.88
CA THR A 263 -15.60 2.64 3.48
C THR A 263 -16.78 1.74 3.82
N GLU A 264 -16.59 0.43 3.75
CA GLU A 264 -17.65 -0.56 3.98
C GLU A 264 -17.70 -1.02 5.44
N GLN A 265 -16.66 -0.72 6.24
CA GLN A 265 -16.54 -1.16 7.64
C GLN A 265 -16.62 -2.69 7.81
N GLU A 266 -16.26 -3.42 6.75
CA GLU A 266 -16.17 -4.89 6.71
C GLU A 266 -14.77 -5.33 6.27
N PRO A 267 -14.31 -6.53 6.68
CA PRO A 267 -13.01 -7.02 6.26
C PRO A 267 -12.99 -7.31 4.76
N ASN A 268 -11.84 -7.16 4.12
CA ASN A 268 -11.69 -7.57 2.72
C ASN A 268 -10.32 -8.21 2.44
N ILE A 269 -10.26 -9.10 1.46
CA ILE A 269 -9.05 -9.80 1.06
C ILE A 269 -8.51 -9.26 -0.26
N THR A 270 -7.22 -9.50 -0.48
CA THR A 270 -6.60 -9.23 -1.79
C THR A 270 -5.54 -10.26 -2.12
N PHE A 271 -5.52 -10.65 -3.40
CA PHE A 271 -4.50 -11.53 -3.96
C PHE A 271 -3.17 -10.83 -4.18
N GLY A 272 -3.04 -9.51 -3.98
CA GLY A 272 -1.87 -8.77 -4.44
C GLY A 272 -1.95 -8.53 -5.94
N CYS A 273 -2.20 -7.28 -6.33
CA CYS A 273 -2.36 -6.93 -7.75
C CYS A 273 -1.03 -7.01 -8.48
N TYR A 274 -1.08 -6.97 -9.82
CA TYR A 274 0.11 -6.97 -10.66
C TYR A 274 1.19 -5.99 -10.16
N GLY A 275 0.81 -4.73 -9.89
CA GLY A 275 1.76 -3.71 -9.45
C GLY A 275 2.30 -3.96 -8.03
N CYS A 276 1.49 -4.54 -7.15
CA CYS A 276 1.93 -4.95 -5.81
C CYS A 276 2.99 -6.06 -5.93
N ARG A 277 2.64 -7.17 -6.60
CA ARG A 277 3.53 -8.34 -6.72
C ARG A 277 4.81 -8.03 -7.51
N ALA A 278 4.73 -7.19 -8.55
CA ALA A 278 5.91 -6.81 -9.34
C ALA A 278 6.89 -5.89 -8.58
N ALA A 279 6.44 -5.18 -7.54
CA ALA A 279 7.24 -4.18 -6.84
C ALA A 279 7.58 -4.54 -5.38
N THR A 280 7.24 -5.74 -4.92
CA THR A 280 7.38 -6.16 -3.52
C THR A 280 7.95 -7.57 -3.39
N ASP A 281 8.33 -7.95 -2.17
CA ASP A 281 8.84 -9.28 -1.81
C ASP A 281 7.71 -10.25 -1.36
N VAL A 282 6.56 -10.18 -2.03
CA VAL A 282 5.38 -10.96 -1.66
C VAL A 282 5.40 -12.29 -2.41
N ALA A 283 5.48 -13.39 -1.66
CA ALA A 283 5.54 -14.72 -2.23
C ALA A 283 4.21 -15.15 -2.88
N GLU A 284 4.29 -16.17 -3.74
CA GLU A 284 3.14 -16.71 -4.48
C GLU A 284 2.06 -17.30 -3.56
N ASP A 285 2.47 -17.85 -2.42
CA ASP A 285 1.62 -18.46 -1.39
C ASP A 285 1.09 -17.45 -0.36
N MET A 286 1.38 -16.16 -0.53
CA MET A 286 0.99 -15.10 0.39
C MET A 286 -0.09 -14.21 -0.20
N MET A 287 -0.98 -13.76 0.67
CA MET A 287 -2.06 -12.81 0.39
C MET A 287 -2.22 -11.83 1.55
N PHE A 288 -3.19 -10.93 1.43
CA PHE A 288 -3.46 -9.92 2.44
C PHE A 288 -4.94 -9.85 2.81
N MET A 289 -5.20 -9.39 4.02
CA MET A 289 -6.53 -9.03 4.49
C MET A 289 -6.48 -7.70 5.20
N GLY A 290 -7.33 -6.77 4.77
CA GLY A 290 -7.61 -5.53 5.47
C GLY A 290 -8.75 -5.71 6.45
N LEU A 291 -8.57 -5.21 7.66
CA LEU A 291 -9.52 -5.26 8.76
C LEU A 291 -9.79 -3.84 9.25
N PRO A 292 -11.06 -3.39 9.35
CA PRO A 292 -11.36 -2.19 10.11
C PRO A 292 -10.83 -2.33 11.54
N VAL A 293 -10.17 -1.29 12.08
CA VAL A 293 -9.52 -1.38 13.41
C VAL A 293 -10.49 -1.82 14.51
N ASP A 294 -11.76 -1.42 14.41
CA ASP A 294 -12.79 -1.70 15.39
C ASP A 294 -13.21 -3.19 15.39
N LYS A 295 -12.80 -3.99 14.39
CA LYS A 295 -12.98 -5.46 14.37
C LYS A 295 -11.86 -6.20 15.11
N LEU A 296 -10.75 -5.55 15.50
CA LEU A 296 -9.66 -6.23 16.20
C LEU A 296 -10.05 -6.88 17.54
N PRO A 297 -10.90 -6.30 18.39
CA PRO A 297 -11.34 -6.96 19.62
C PRO A 297 -11.98 -8.34 19.35
N ILE A 298 -12.87 -8.43 18.36
CA ILE A 298 -13.56 -9.70 18.03
C ILE A 298 -12.60 -10.69 17.38
N VAL A 299 -11.66 -10.23 16.55
CA VAL A 299 -10.60 -11.06 15.97
C VAL A 299 -9.76 -11.70 17.07
N VAL A 300 -9.27 -10.91 18.03
CA VAL A 300 -8.41 -11.39 19.13
C VAL A 300 -9.14 -12.39 20.02
N GLN A 301 -10.40 -12.11 20.36
CA GLN A 301 -11.24 -13.04 21.13
C GLN A 301 -11.49 -14.34 20.36
N GLY A 302 -11.92 -14.26 19.11
CA GLY A 302 -12.20 -15.42 18.28
C GLY A 302 -10.96 -16.29 18.03
N LEU A 303 -9.81 -15.69 17.74
CA LEU A 303 -8.55 -16.42 17.59
C LEU A 303 -8.14 -17.13 18.89
N THR A 304 -8.38 -16.49 20.04
CA THR A 304 -8.10 -17.10 21.35
C THR A 304 -8.96 -18.34 21.58
N GLU A 305 -10.23 -18.31 21.19
CA GLU A 305 -11.12 -19.48 21.28
C GLU A 305 -10.75 -20.57 20.26
N LEU A 306 -10.53 -20.20 19.00
CA LEU A 306 -10.16 -21.15 17.94
C LEU A 306 -8.82 -21.85 18.22
N ALA A 307 -7.88 -21.15 18.88
CA ALA A 307 -6.59 -21.71 19.26
C ALA A 307 -6.68 -22.80 20.34
N LYS A 308 -7.80 -22.90 21.08
CA LYS A 308 -8.00 -23.98 22.07
C LYS A 308 -8.12 -25.36 21.42
N LYS A 309 -8.60 -25.41 20.17
CA LYS A 309 -8.87 -26.69 19.49
C LYS A 309 -8.82 -26.63 17.96
N ALA A 310 -9.62 -25.76 17.34
CA ALA A 310 -9.84 -25.79 15.89
C ALA A 310 -8.55 -25.61 15.07
N ILE A 311 -7.74 -24.60 15.41
CA ILE A 311 -6.47 -24.31 14.73
C ILE A 311 -5.47 -25.49 14.90
N PRO A 312 -5.11 -25.92 16.13
CA PRO A 312 -4.14 -27.01 16.29
C PRO A 312 -4.65 -28.32 15.70
N ASP A 313 -5.92 -28.71 15.92
CA ASP A 313 -6.48 -29.95 15.36
C ASP A 313 -6.42 -29.93 13.83
N SER A 314 -6.75 -28.80 13.18
CA SER A 314 -6.68 -28.68 11.73
C SER A 314 -5.25 -28.84 11.21
N ARG A 315 -4.27 -28.24 11.88
CA ARG A 315 -2.85 -28.30 11.47
C ARG A 315 -2.18 -29.65 11.76
N MET A 316 -2.69 -30.40 12.74
CA MET A 316 -2.20 -31.75 13.08
C MET A 316 -2.84 -32.87 12.25
N LYS A 317 -3.98 -32.61 11.59
CA LYS A 317 -4.66 -33.62 10.78
C LYS A 317 -3.76 -34.10 9.64
N ILE A 318 -3.50 -35.40 9.62
CA ILE A 318 -2.87 -36.06 8.48
C ILE A 318 -3.94 -36.28 7.43
N TYR A 319 -3.78 -35.64 6.26
CA TYR A 319 -4.62 -35.92 5.11
C TYR A 319 -4.40 -37.37 4.66
N VAL A 320 -5.43 -38.21 4.79
CA VAL A 320 -5.42 -39.58 4.30
C VAL A 320 -6.18 -39.59 2.97
N PRO A 321 -5.49 -39.67 1.82
CA PRO A 321 -6.17 -39.71 0.53
C PRO A 321 -7.07 -40.95 0.43
N PRO A 322 -8.23 -40.85 -0.24
CA PRO A 322 -9.08 -42.01 -0.44
C PRO A 322 -8.31 -43.08 -1.23
N ILE A 323 -8.36 -44.31 -0.74
CA ILE A 323 -7.91 -45.47 -1.52
C ILE A 323 -8.95 -45.64 -2.63
N MET A 324 -8.59 -45.24 -3.85
CA MET A 324 -9.39 -45.45 -5.06
C MET A 324 -9.15 -46.85 -5.62
#